data_AF-A0A2E8G786-F1
#
_entry.id   AF-A0A2E8G786-F1
#
_cell.length_a   1.000
_cell.length_b   1.000
_cell.length_c   1.000
_cell.angle_alpha   90.00
_cell.angle_beta   90.00
_cell.angle_gamma   90.00
#
_symmetry.space_group_name_H-M   'P 1'
#
loop_
_entity.id
_entity.type
_entity.pdbx_description
1 polymer ?
#
loop_
_entity_poly.entity_id
_entity_poly.type
_entity_poly.pdbx_seq_one_letter_code
_entity_poly.pdbx_strand_id
1 'polypeptide(L)'
;MNWIFFILILFSLVAFKRSRYWNAFLANFGLPLLISVSIVFLFLTSSLAGVFLLTISLYALLFFFDYEVMSLGELLIYISKLDAGIIASIISSLVTVLGFFIAFSTGRKSWEIQKKTEFSIEVSESLSVIVNDLVDGIINLNIYYSGVIDACSSLEENPHGKQSLSKLRYICRRNDEASAHAKRIQERNSQLISFIGTYTQVFESKIGVSKFLEFIQNRASVASLASHYFVPTIDHANKDSEAVAIFFHFINQEEIQRNKDLLEPLVEEISSAHGYIRGMFLSTIFKSNLRTLWSFIRRYKKISPFFIGLIEKVKKQ
;
A
#
# COMPACT_ATOMS: atom_id res chain seq x y z
N MET A 1 10.63 30.18 -7.65
CA MET A 1 9.95 31.46 -7.97
C MET A 1 8.42 31.44 -7.70
N ASN A 2 7.87 30.48 -6.92
CA ASN A 2 6.42 30.37 -6.66
C ASN A 2 5.96 30.93 -5.29
N TRP A 3 6.89 31.21 -4.38
CA TRP A 3 6.57 31.67 -3.02
C TRP A 3 6.09 33.13 -2.96
N ILE A 4 6.60 33.99 -3.85
CA ILE A 4 6.24 35.42 -3.89
C ILE A 4 4.76 35.61 -4.29
N PHE A 5 4.27 34.78 -5.22
CA PHE A 5 2.86 34.83 -5.65
C PHE A 5 1.92 34.35 -4.53
N PHE A 6 2.32 33.32 -3.78
CA PHE A 6 1.55 32.82 -2.64
C PHE A 6 1.52 33.83 -1.48
N ILE A 7 2.63 34.53 -1.23
CA ILE A 7 2.73 35.59 -0.22
C ILE A 7 1.90 36.82 -0.61
N LEU A 8 1.88 37.21 -1.90
CA LEU A 8 1.04 38.32 -2.38
C LEU A 8 -0.46 38.03 -2.25
N ILE A 9 -0.88 36.79 -2.49
CA ILE A 9 -2.28 36.35 -2.28
C ILE A 9 -2.65 36.39 -0.79
N LEU A 10 -1.74 35.93 0.09
CA LEU A 10 -1.93 35.97 1.54
C LEU A 10 -1.99 37.41 2.08
N PHE A 11 -1.15 38.32 1.58
CA PHE A 11 -1.14 39.73 1.98
C PHE A 11 -2.40 40.48 1.49
N SER A 12 -2.87 40.17 0.29
CA SER A 12 -4.13 40.67 -0.27
C SER A 12 -5.35 40.29 0.58
N LEU A 13 -5.38 39.05 1.11
CA LEU A 13 -6.45 38.55 1.97
C LEU A 13 -6.45 39.19 3.37
N VAL A 14 -5.28 39.55 3.91
CA VAL A 14 -5.16 40.16 5.24
C VAL A 14 -5.46 41.66 5.22
N ALA A 15 -5.14 42.36 4.11
CA ALA A 15 -5.26 43.82 4.03
C ALA A 15 -6.70 44.34 3.81
N PHE A 16 -7.66 43.52 3.37
CA PHE A 16 -8.97 43.99 2.89
C PHE A 16 -10.14 43.70 3.86
N LYS A 17 -9.90 43.80 5.16
CA LYS A 17 -10.90 43.57 6.22
C LYS A 17 -11.74 44.82 6.52
N ARG A 18 -12.49 45.35 5.55
CA ARG A 18 -13.40 46.49 5.82
C ARG A 18 -14.65 46.58 4.93
N SER A 19 -15.39 45.48 4.76
CA SER A 19 -16.86 45.52 4.56
C SER A 19 -17.43 44.10 4.59
N ARG A 20 -18.49 43.88 5.39
CA ARG A 20 -19.12 42.56 5.61
C ARG A 20 -19.71 41.97 4.31
N TYR A 21 -20.13 42.83 3.38
CA TYR A 21 -20.65 42.44 2.06
C TYR A 21 -19.53 42.06 1.07
N TRP A 22 -18.39 42.75 1.14
CA TRP A 22 -17.22 42.42 0.32
C TRP A 22 -16.57 41.09 0.75
N ASN A 23 -16.56 40.78 2.05
CA ASN A 23 -16.03 39.51 2.53
C ASN A 23 -16.86 38.30 2.03
N ALA A 24 -18.19 38.44 1.97
CA ALA A 24 -19.05 37.38 1.44
C ALA A 24 -18.92 37.22 -0.08
N PHE A 25 -18.80 38.33 -0.82
CA PHE A 25 -18.57 38.32 -2.26
C PHE A 25 -17.19 37.75 -2.64
N LEU A 26 -16.13 38.17 -1.94
CA LEU A 26 -14.77 37.65 -2.15
C LEU A 26 -14.64 36.18 -1.74
N ALA A 27 -15.29 35.75 -0.65
CA ALA A 27 -15.26 34.35 -0.21
C ALA A 27 -16.01 33.42 -1.17
N ASN A 28 -17.16 33.84 -1.69
CA ASN A 28 -18.01 32.99 -2.55
C ASN A 28 -17.63 33.04 -4.03
N PHE A 29 -17.09 34.16 -4.53
CA PHE A 29 -16.78 34.33 -5.95
C PHE A 29 -15.31 34.66 -6.21
N GLY A 30 -14.69 35.54 -5.43
CA GLY A 30 -13.31 35.98 -5.65
C GLY A 30 -12.27 34.87 -5.45
N LEU A 31 -12.38 34.12 -4.36
CA LEU A 31 -11.41 33.10 -3.96
C LEU A 31 -11.47 31.87 -4.90
N PRO A 32 -12.64 31.31 -5.24
CA PRO A 32 -12.73 30.23 -6.24
C PRO A 32 -12.26 30.66 -7.63
N LEU A 33 -12.53 31.90 -8.04
CA LEU A 33 -12.08 32.44 -9.32
C LEU A 33 -10.55 32.58 -9.35
N LEU A 34 -9.94 33.11 -8.30
CA LEU A 34 -8.47 33.20 -8.18
C LEU A 34 -7.80 31.83 -8.17
N ILE A 35 -8.36 30.85 -7.46
CA ILE A 35 -7.86 29.47 -7.48
C ILE A 35 -7.97 28.89 -8.90
N SER A 36 -9.12 29.07 -9.55
CA SER A 36 -9.35 28.57 -10.91
C SER A 36 -8.37 29.20 -11.92
N VAL A 37 -8.19 30.51 -11.88
CA VAL A 37 -7.22 31.24 -12.71
C VAL A 37 -5.79 30.76 -12.41
N SER A 38 -5.45 30.54 -11.14
CA SER A 38 -4.13 30.04 -10.76
C SER A 38 -3.87 28.64 -11.30
N ILE A 39 -4.86 27.74 -11.23
CA ILE A 39 -4.77 26.38 -11.79
C ILE A 39 -4.60 26.43 -13.30
N VAL A 40 -5.37 27.27 -13.99
CA VAL A 40 -5.26 27.45 -15.45
C VAL A 40 -3.89 28.01 -15.83
N PHE A 41 -3.41 29.05 -15.13
CA PHE A 41 -2.09 29.62 -15.38
C PHE A 41 -0.96 28.62 -15.13
N LEU A 42 -1.06 27.84 -14.06
CA LEU A 42 -0.09 26.80 -13.72
C LEU A 42 -0.12 25.68 -14.78
N PHE A 43 -1.29 25.29 -15.27
CA PHE A 43 -1.41 24.35 -16.40
C PHE A 43 -0.78 24.88 -17.69
N LEU A 44 -1.07 26.15 -18.04
CA LEU A 44 -0.55 26.81 -19.24
C LEU A 44 0.97 26.97 -19.23
N THR A 45 1.59 27.10 -18.05
CA THR A 45 3.04 27.31 -17.92
C THR A 45 3.83 26.04 -17.59
N SER A 46 3.21 25.02 -17.00
CA SER A 46 3.90 23.81 -16.54
C SER A 46 3.83 22.61 -17.49
N SER A 47 2.91 22.62 -18.46
CA SER A 47 2.72 21.53 -19.40
C SER A 47 3.03 21.94 -20.83
N LEU A 48 3.58 21.03 -21.63
CA LEU A 48 3.90 21.29 -23.05
C LEU A 48 2.65 21.67 -23.85
N ALA A 49 1.54 20.96 -23.61
CA ALA A 49 0.24 21.27 -24.20
C ALA A 49 -0.27 22.65 -23.75
N GLY A 50 -0.05 23.01 -22.49
CA GLY A 50 -0.37 24.33 -21.94
C GLY A 50 0.40 25.45 -22.61
N VAL A 51 1.72 25.29 -22.80
CA VAL A 51 2.56 26.30 -23.47
C VAL A 51 2.15 26.47 -24.93
N PHE A 52 1.83 25.38 -25.61
CA PHE A 52 1.32 25.41 -26.99
C PHE A 52 -0.03 26.14 -27.07
N LEU A 53 -0.97 25.81 -26.18
CA LEU A 53 -2.25 26.50 -26.09
C LEU A 53 -2.07 27.99 -25.78
N LEU A 54 -1.19 28.35 -24.85
CA LEU A 54 -0.87 29.74 -24.52
C LEU A 54 -0.30 30.49 -25.72
N THR A 55 0.56 29.85 -26.51
CA THR A 55 1.13 30.44 -27.74
C THR A 55 0.04 30.70 -28.78
N ILE A 56 -0.86 29.74 -29.01
CA ILE A 56 -2.02 29.90 -29.90
C ILE A 56 -2.95 31.00 -29.39
N SER A 57 -3.25 31.00 -28.09
CA SER A 57 -4.13 32.00 -27.47
C SER A 57 -3.55 33.40 -27.56
N LEU A 58 -2.24 33.58 -27.37
CA LEU A 58 -1.57 34.87 -27.56
C LEU A 58 -1.63 35.32 -29.02
N TYR A 59 -1.39 34.42 -29.96
CA TYR A 59 -1.47 34.72 -31.39
C TYR A 59 -2.89 35.10 -31.83
N ALA A 60 -3.91 34.37 -31.34
CA ALA A 60 -5.32 34.71 -31.56
C ALA A 60 -5.71 36.03 -30.88
N LEU A 61 -5.18 36.32 -29.69
CA LEU A 61 -5.43 37.56 -28.98
C LEU A 61 -4.85 38.77 -29.74
N LEU A 62 -3.66 38.64 -30.34
CA LEU A 62 -3.09 39.69 -31.19
C LEU A 62 -3.98 40.01 -32.40
N PHE A 63 -4.61 38.99 -32.99
CA PHE A 63 -5.61 39.18 -34.04
C PHE A 63 -6.85 39.95 -33.55
N PHE A 64 -7.30 39.72 -32.31
CA PHE A 64 -8.42 40.44 -31.71
C PHE A 64 -8.13 41.92 -31.39
N PHE A 65 -6.87 42.30 -31.22
CA PHE A 65 -6.45 43.68 -30.92
C PHE A 65 -6.05 44.49 -32.16
N ASP A 66 -6.43 44.04 -33.37
CA ASP A 66 -6.14 44.71 -34.66
C ASP A 66 -4.65 44.94 -34.94
N TYR A 67 -3.78 44.12 -34.35
CA TYR A 67 -2.39 44.05 -34.80
C TYR A 67 -2.33 43.28 -36.12
N GLU A 68 -1.56 43.77 -37.09
CA GLU A 68 -1.29 43.05 -38.34
C GLU A 68 -0.45 41.80 -38.06
N VAL A 69 -1.12 40.70 -37.75
CA VAL A 69 -0.48 39.40 -37.56
C VAL A 69 -0.46 38.68 -38.90
N MET A 70 0.74 38.30 -39.38
CA MET A 70 0.86 37.52 -40.62
C MET A 70 0.08 36.22 -40.51
N SER A 71 -0.83 35.97 -41.45
CA SER A 71 -1.53 34.69 -41.58
C SER A 71 -0.54 33.53 -41.81
N LEU A 72 -0.97 32.30 -41.55
CA LEU A 72 -0.13 31.10 -41.78
C LEU A 72 0.42 31.03 -43.21
N GLY A 73 -0.36 31.44 -44.21
CA GLY A 73 0.08 31.50 -45.60
C GLY A 73 1.12 32.59 -45.86
N GLU A 74 0.92 33.78 -45.30
CA GLU A 74 1.87 34.89 -45.39
C GLU A 74 3.18 34.58 -44.66
N LEU A 75 3.10 33.88 -43.53
CA LEU A 75 4.26 33.40 -42.79
C LEU A 75 5.10 32.42 -43.63
N LEU A 76 4.45 31.47 -44.32
CA LEU A 76 5.15 30.53 -45.20
C LEU A 76 5.77 31.23 -46.42
N ILE A 77 5.09 32.22 -47.00
CA ILE A 77 5.62 33.05 -48.09
C ILE A 77 6.78 33.94 -47.60
N TYR A 78 6.70 34.44 -46.37
CA TYR A 78 7.77 35.21 -45.75
C TYR A 78 9.00 34.33 -45.51
N ILE A 79 8.79 33.13 -44.96
CA ILE A 79 9.87 32.15 -44.74
C ILE A 79 10.54 31.75 -46.07
N SER A 80 9.78 31.60 -47.16
CA SER A 80 10.36 31.25 -48.47
C SER A 80 11.19 32.37 -49.11
N LYS A 81 11.06 33.61 -48.63
CA LYS A 81 11.85 34.76 -49.07
C LYS A 81 13.11 34.99 -48.22
N LEU A 82 13.31 34.23 -47.14
CA LEU A 82 14.50 34.34 -46.30
C LEU A 82 15.70 33.67 -46.97
N ASP A 83 16.91 34.13 -46.63
CA ASP A 83 18.14 33.50 -47.07
C ASP A 83 18.27 32.06 -46.56
N ALA A 84 18.90 31.19 -47.35
CA ALA A 84 19.03 29.77 -47.03
C ALA A 84 19.75 29.54 -45.69
N GLY A 85 20.71 30.39 -45.31
CA GLY A 85 21.39 30.30 -44.01
C GLY A 85 20.46 30.59 -42.82
N ILE A 86 19.51 31.50 -42.98
CA ILE A 86 18.53 31.85 -41.95
C ILE A 86 17.51 30.72 -41.79
N ILE A 87 17.00 30.18 -42.90
CA ILE A 87 16.09 29.03 -42.89
C ILE A 87 16.75 27.83 -42.20
N ALA A 88 18.00 27.53 -42.54
CA ALA A 88 18.76 26.45 -41.91
C ALA A 88 18.94 26.67 -40.40
N SER A 89 19.21 27.91 -39.97
CA SER A 89 19.35 28.27 -38.56
C SER A 89 18.04 28.12 -37.78
N ILE A 90 16.90 28.51 -38.37
CA ILE A 90 15.56 28.34 -37.79
C ILE A 90 15.23 26.86 -37.64
N ILE A 91 15.42 26.06 -38.70
CA ILE A 91 15.16 24.62 -38.67
C ILE A 91 16.07 23.93 -37.65
N SER A 92 17.36 24.25 -37.63
CA SER A 92 18.32 23.69 -36.67
C SER A 92 17.89 23.99 -35.23
N SER A 93 17.53 25.25 -34.94
CA SER A 93 17.04 25.65 -33.61
C SER A 93 15.77 24.89 -33.23
N LEU A 94 14.83 24.73 -34.16
CA LEU A 94 13.59 24.00 -33.93
C LEU A 94 13.84 22.51 -33.65
N VAL A 95 14.71 21.87 -34.43
CA VAL A 95 15.13 20.48 -34.22
C VAL A 95 15.81 20.33 -32.85
N THR A 96 16.69 21.25 -32.46
CA THR A 96 17.36 21.21 -31.15
C THR A 96 16.36 21.34 -30.00
N VAL A 97 15.44 22.30 -30.08
CA VAL A 97 14.41 22.52 -29.06
C VAL A 97 13.49 21.32 -28.94
N LEU A 98 12.99 20.78 -30.06
CA LEU A 98 12.15 19.57 -30.07
C LEU A 98 12.90 18.34 -29.54
N GLY A 99 14.17 18.17 -29.92
CA GLY A 99 15.03 17.10 -29.44
C GLY A 99 15.19 17.14 -27.91
N PHE A 100 15.45 18.33 -27.35
CA PHE A 100 15.50 18.54 -25.91
C PHE A 100 14.17 18.19 -25.23
N PHE A 101 13.04 18.62 -25.78
CA PHE A 101 11.72 18.29 -25.21
C PHE A 101 11.42 16.81 -25.22
N ILE A 102 11.71 16.10 -26.32
CA ILE A 102 11.51 14.65 -26.44
C ILE A 102 12.40 13.92 -25.43
N ALA A 103 13.69 14.29 -25.35
CA ALA A 103 14.63 13.71 -24.40
C ALA A 103 14.19 13.96 -22.95
N PHE A 104 13.80 15.20 -22.61
CA PHE A 104 13.35 15.57 -21.28
C PHE A 104 12.05 14.85 -20.89
N SER A 105 11.05 14.82 -21.77
CA SER A 105 9.78 14.13 -21.54
C SER A 105 9.99 12.61 -21.35
N THR A 106 10.85 12.01 -22.18
CA THR A 106 11.20 10.59 -22.08
C THR A 106 11.96 10.30 -20.79
N GLY A 107 12.95 11.13 -20.45
CA GLY A 107 13.72 11.02 -19.22
C GLY A 107 12.85 11.16 -17.97
N ARG A 108 11.96 12.16 -17.95
CA ARG A 108 11.00 12.38 -16.87
C ARG A 108 10.07 11.18 -16.69
N LYS A 109 9.48 10.67 -17.78
CA LYS A 109 8.60 9.49 -17.74
C LYS A 109 9.35 8.25 -17.23
N SER A 110 10.58 8.05 -17.68
CA SER A 110 11.43 6.95 -17.20
C SER A 110 11.70 7.07 -15.70
N TRP A 111 12.06 8.27 -15.25
CA TRP A 111 12.30 8.56 -13.83
C TRP A 111 11.06 8.36 -12.96
N GLU A 112 9.89 8.83 -13.41
CA GLU A 112 8.62 8.62 -12.71
C GLU A 112 8.27 7.12 -12.58
N ILE A 113 8.51 6.33 -13.64
CA ILE A 113 8.33 4.86 -13.61
C ILE A 113 9.30 4.23 -12.62
N GLN A 114 10.59 4.58 -12.68
CA GLN A 114 11.61 4.05 -11.76
C GLN A 114 11.25 4.35 -10.30
N LYS A 115 10.87 5.59 -9.99
CA LYS A 115 10.47 6.00 -8.64
C LYS A 115 9.24 5.25 -8.14
N LYS A 116 8.22 5.07 -9.00
CA LYS A 116 7.04 4.28 -8.65
C LYS A 116 7.37 2.81 -8.38
N THR A 117 8.29 2.24 -9.15
CA THR A 117 8.75 0.86 -8.98
C THR A 117 9.57 0.69 -7.70
N GLU A 118 10.53 1.57 -7.45
CA GLU A 118 11.34 1.59 -6.22
C GLU A 118 10.44 1.63 -4.98
N PHE A 119 9.52 2.58 -4.95
CA PHE A 119 8.57 2.72 -3.85
C PHE A 119 7.61 1.51 -3.73
N SER A 120 7.21 0.90 -4.84
CA SER A 120 6.42 -0.34 -4.85
C SER A 120 7.17 -1.52 -4.23
N ILE A 121 8.49 -1.62 -4.47
CA ILE A 121 9.35 -2.65 -3.89
C ILE A 121 9.47 -2.43 -2.39
N GLU A 122 9.79 -1.20 -1.97
CA GLU A 122 9.95 -0.84 -0.55
C GLU A 122 8.70 -1.14 0.27
N VAL A 123 7.52 -0.77 -0.24
CA VAL A 123 6.24 -1.09 0.41
C VAL A 123 6.01 -2.60 0.48
N SER A 124 6.32 -3.33 -0.60
CA SER A 124 6.17 -4.80 -0.62
C SER A 124 7.13 -5.50 0.35
N GLU A 125 8.35 -5.01 0.50
CA GLU A 125 9.36 -5.55 1.43
C GLU A 125 8.96 -5.27 2.87
N SER A 126 8.52 -4.05 3.17
CA SER A 126 8.02 -3.67 4.49
C SER A 126 6.81 -4.52 4.91
N LEU A 127 5.87 -4.75 3.98
CA LEU A 127 4.75 -5.67 4.21
C LEU A 127 5.24 -7.10 4.47
N SER A 128 6.24 -7.55 3.72
CA SER A 128 6.80 -8.90 3.88
C SER A 128 7.38 -9.11 5.27
N VAL A 129 8.08 -8.12 5.82
CA VAL A 129 8.61 -8.19 7.17
C VAL A 129 7.47 -8.36 8.18
N ILE A 130 6.42 -7.54 8.11
CA ILE A 130 5.28 -7.60 9.04
C ILE A 130 4.57 -8.96 8.95
N VAL A 131 4.28 -9.42 7.72
CA VAL A 131 3.52 -10.66 7.51
C VAL A 131 4.33 -11.89 7.89
N ASN A 132 5.62 -11.95 7.53
CA ASN A 132 6.46 -13.09 7.90
C ASN A 132 6.58 -13.22 9.42
N ASP A 133 6.71 -12.08 10.13
CA ASP A 133 6.81 -12.06 11.58
C ASP A 133 5.51 -12.48 12.28
N LEU A 134 4.37 -12.09 11.70
CA LEU A 134 3.04 -12.54 12.12
C LEU A 134 2.90 -14.06 11.94
N VAL A 135 3.27 -14.58 10.77
CA VAL A 135 3.19 -16.01 10.44
C VAL A 135 4.10 -16.84 11.35
N ASP A 136 5.32 -16.39 11.60
CA ASP A 136 6.24 -17.04 12.55
C ASP A 136 5.65 -17.09 13.97
N GLY A 137 5.02 -15.99 14.42
CA GLY A 137 4.29 -15.97 15.68
C GLY A 137 3.18 -17.02 15.73
N ILE A 138 2.36 -17.11 14.68
CA ILE A 138 1.27 -18.08 14.56
C ILE A 138 1.80 -19.52 14.59
N ILE A 139 2.86 -19.83 13.85
CA ILE A 139 3.46 -21.17 13.79
C ILE A 139 3.95 -21.59 15.17
N ASN A 140 4.74 -20.74 15.83
CA ASN A 140 5.32 -21.06 17.15
C ASN A 140 4.23 -21.25 18.20
N LEU A 141 3.17 -20.45 18.15
CA LEU A 141 2.05 -20.60 19.06
C LEU A 141 1.24 -21.88 18.79
N ASN A 142 1.04 -22.24 17.52
CA ASN A 142 0.38 -23.49 17.14
C ASN A 142 1.16 -24.74 17.61
N ILE A 143 2.50 -24.68 17.50
CA ILE A 143 3.39 -25.72 18.04
C ILE A 143 3.23 -25.82 19.56
N TYR A 144 3.17 -24.68 20.25
CA TYR A 144 2.98 -24.67 21.70
C TYR A 144 1.64 -25.29 22.10
N TYR A 145 0.52 -24.90 21.47
CA TYR A 145 -0.79 -25.49 21.74
C TYR A 145 -0.82 -27.00 21.51
N SER A 146 -0.19 -27.47 20.44
CA SER A 146 -0.04 -28.92 20.20
C SER A 146 0.70 -29.60 21.35
N GLY A 147 1.78 -28.99 21.84
CA GLY A 147 2.52 -29.50 22.99
C GLY A 147 1.71 -29.52 24.30
N VAL A 148 0.85 -28.53 24.52
CA VAL A 148 -0.06 -28.50 25.69
C VAL A 148 -1.09 -29.64 25.60
N ILE A 149 -1.72 -29.82 24.45
CA ILE A 149 -2.70 -30.90 24.21
C ILE A 149 -2.03 -32.27 24.41
N ASP A 150 -0.85 -32.48 23.83
CA ASP A 150 -0.08 -33.72 24.00
C ASP A 150 0.29 -33.98 25.47
N ALA A 151 0.58 -32.92 26.24
CA ALA A 151 0.84 -33.03 27.67
C ALA A 151 -0.42 -33.39 28.46
N CYS A 152 -1.58 -32.78 28.14
CA CYS A 152 -2.87 -33.15 28.73
C CYS A 152 -3.18 -34.63 28.50
N SER A 153 -3.12 -35.11 27.25
CA SER A 153 -3.39 -36.51 26.93
C SER A 153 -2.41 -37.46 27.64
N SER A 154 -1.12 -37.11 27.72
CA SER A 154 -0.12 -37.92 28.43
C SER A 154 -0.39 -37.99 29.94
N LEU A 155 -0.94 -36.92 30.54
CA LEU A 155 -1.29 -36.85 31.95
C LEU A 155 -2.60 -37.59 32.26
N GLU A 156 -3.56 -37.59 31.33
CA GLU A 156 -4.80 -38.38 31.45
C GLU A 156 -4.50 -39.89 31.42
N GLU A 157 -3.59 -40.33 30.54
CA GLU A 157 -3.20 -41.75 30.44
C GLU A 157 -2.33 -42.21 31.61
N ASN A 158 -1.38 -41.38 32.06
CA ASN A 158 -0.46 -41.73 33.14
C ASN A 158 -0.07 -40.50 33.99
N PRO A 159 -0.92 -40.12 34.97
CA PRO A 159 -0.76 -38.88 35.75
C PRO A 159 0.54 -38.79 36.55
N HIS A 160 1.07 -39.94 36.98
CA HIS A 160 2.29 -40.05 37.79
C HIS A 160 3.48 -40.57 36.98
N GLY A 161 3.33 -40.69 35.66
CA GLY A 161 4.39 -41.11 34.77
C GLY A 161 5.51 -40.06 34.74
N LYS A 162 6.76 -40.49 34.97
CA LYS A 162 7.94 -39.62 34.90
C LYS A 162 8.03 -38.86 33.57
N GLN A 163 7.61 -39.50 32.48
CA GLN A 163 7.56 -38.87 31.15
C GLN A 163 6.47 -37.79 31.05
N SER A 164 5.26 -38.05 31.54
CA SER A 164 4.15 -37.09 31.55
C SER A 164 4.46 -35.85 32.41
N LEU A 165 5.05 -36.05 33.58
CA LEU A 165 5.53 -34.97 34.45
C LEU A 165 6.68 -34.16 33.81
N SER A 166 7.56 -34.83 33.07
CA SER A 166 8.63 -34.14 32.34
C SER A 166 8.08 -33.28 31.19
N LYS A 167 7.08 -33.78 30.46
CA LYS A 167 6.38 -33.02 29.42
C LYS A 167 5.67 -31.79 30.01
N LEU A 168 4.94 -31.98 31.11
CA LEU A 168 4.28 -30.90 31.84
C LEU A 168 5.26 -29.78 32.20
N ARG A 169 6.37 -30.14 32.87
CA ARG A 169 7.41 -29.17 33.26
C ARG A 169 8.04 -28.47 32.06
N TYR A 170 8.24 -29.19 30.95
CA TYR A 170 8.75 -28.61 29.71
C TYR A 170 7.80 -27.56 29.13
N ILE A 171 6.50 -27.86 29.06
CA ILE A 171 5.48 -26.92 28.56
C ILE A 171 5.37 -25.70 29.47
N CYS A 172 5.32 -25.88 30.79
CA CYS A 172 5.29 -24.75 31.73
C CYS A 172 6.51 -23.82 31.59
N ARG A 173 7.70 -24.36 31.29
CA ARG A 173 8.90 -23.55 31.03
C ARG A 173 8.83 -22.74 29.74
N ARG A 174 8.05 -23.19 28.75
CA ARG A 174 7.88 -22.51 27.47
C ARG A 174 6.73 -21.52 27.45
N ASN A 175 6.03 -21.35 28.58
CA ASN A 175 4.89 -20.44 28.69
C ASN A 175 5.29 -18.99 28.40
N ASP A 176 6.45 -18.54 28.90
CA ASP A 176 6.95 -17.18 28.65
C ASP A 176 7.27 -16.96 27.16
N GLU A 177 7.86 -17.95 26.49
CA GLU A 177 8.11 -17.90 25.04
C GLU A 177 6.80 -17.77 24.27
N ALA A 178 5.80 -18.57 24.62
CA ALA A 178 4.51 -18.56 23.94
C ALA A 178 3.70 -17.28 24.23
N SER A 179 3.81 -16.72 25.44
CA SER A 179 3.27 -15.39 25.77
C SER A 179 3.94 -14.28 24.94
N ALA A 180 5.27 -14.35 24.75
CA ALA A 180 5.98 -13.43 23.87
C ALA A 180 5.52 -13.55 22.41
N HIS A 181 5.29 -14.76 21.91
CA HIS A 181 4.72 -14.97 20.57
C HIS A 181 3.29 -14.40 20.45
N ALA A 182 2.43 -14.61 21.45
CA ALA A 182 1.08 -14.05 21.47
C ALA A 182 1.09 -12.51 21.44
N LYS A 183 1.97 -11.88 22.24
CA LYS A 183 2.16 -10.42 22.22
C LYS A 183 2.67 -9.94 20.86
N ARG A 184 3.63 -10.65 20.27
CA ARG A 184 4.17 -10.35 18.94
C ARG A 184 3.09 -10.39 17.86
N ILE A 185 2.18 -11.37 17.89
CA ILE A 185 1.03 -11.45 16.97
C ILE A 185 0.15 -10.19 17.09
N GLN A 186 -0.17 -9.77 18.32
CA GLN A 186 -0.99 -8.57 18.57
C GLN A 186 -0.31 -7.28 18.08
N GLU A 187 0.98 -7.13 18.39
CA GLU A 187 1.78 -5.98 17.95
C GLU A 187 1.85 -5.92 16.41
N ARG A 188 2.08 -7.05 15.74
CA ARG A 188 2.12 -7.11 14.27
C ARG A 188 0.75 -6.90 13.62
N ASN A 189 -0.33 -7.36 14.24
CA ASN A 189 -1.68 -7.04 13.77
C ASN A 189 -1.95 -5.53 13.83
N SER A 190 -1.60 -4.87 14.95
CA SER A 190 -1.73 -3.40 15.07
C SER A 190 -0.88 -2.66 14.04
N GLN A 191 0.36 -3.09 13.85
CA GLN A 191 1.25 -2.52 12.83
C GLN A 191 0.73 -2.73 11.42
N LEU A 192 0.14 -3.89 11.10
CA LEU A 192 -0.48 -4.14 9.81
C LEU A 192 -1.61 -3.15 9.53
N ILE A 193 -2.47 -2.89 10.52
CA ILE A 193 -3.57 -1.91 10.41
C ILE A 193 -3.02 -0.50 10.13
N SER A 194 -2.01 -0.07 10.89
CA SER A 194 -1.35 1.23 10.69
C SER A 194 -0.65 1.33 9.34
N PHE A 195 0.01 0.25 8.91
CA PHE A 195 0.69 0.15 7.62
C PHE A 195 -0.31 0.26 6.46
N ILE A 196 -1.44 -0.45 6.53
CA ILE A 196 -2.52 -0.34 5.54
C ILE A 196 -3.02 1.10 5.45
N GLY A 197 -3.30 1.74 6.59
CA GLY A 197 -3.76 3.13 6.62
C GLY A 197 -2.76 4.11 6.01
N THR A 198 -1.48 3.96 6.33
CA THR A 198 -0.40 4.84 5.86
C THR A 198 -0.20 4.76 4.34
N TYR A 199 -0.30 3.57 3.77
CA TYR A 199 -0.03 3.32 2.35
C TYR A 199 -1.30 3.09 1.51
N THR A 200 -2.47 3.52 1.99
CA THR A 200 -3.78 3.33 1.32
C THR A 200 -3.75 3.69 -0.17
N GLN A 201 -3.25 4.88 -0.52
CA GLN A 201 -3.20 5.36 -1.92
C GLN A 201 -2.40 4.41 -2.84
N VAL A 202 -1.38 3.76 -2.29
CA VAL A 202 -0.50 2.84 -3.01
C VAL A 202 -1.24 1.54 -3.30
N PHE A 203 -1.95 1.02 -2.30
CA PHE A 203 -2.73 -0.21 -2.41
C PHE A 203 -3.92 -0.05 -3.34
N GLU A 204 -4.59 1.10 -3.30
CA GLU A 204 -5.71 1.42 -4.20
C GLU A 204 -5.27 1.58 -5.66
N SER A 205 -4.02 2.00 -5.89
CA SER A 205 -3.47 2.13 -7.25
C SER A 205 -3.26 0.77 -7.97
N LYS A 206 -3.38 -0.36 -7.27
CA LYS A 206 -3.20 -1.71 -7.82
C LYS A 206 -4.47 -2.54 -7.67
N ILE A 207 -4.93 -3.11 -8.79
CA ILE A 207 -6.17 -3.89 -8.86
C ILE A 207 -6.10 -5.09 -7.90
N GLY A 208 -7.09 -5.19 -7.01
CA GLY A 208 -7.29 -6.33 -6.12
C GLY A 208 -6.42 -6.36 -4.86
N VAL A 209 -5.37 -5.53 -4.76
CA VAL A 209 -4.45 -5.54 -3.60
C VAL A 209 -5.17 -5.19 -2.30
N SER A 210 -6.02 -4.17 -2.30
CA SER A 210 -6.81 -3.75 -1.13
C SER A 210 -7.66 -4.90 -0.54
N LYS A 211 -8.30 -5.72 -1.38
CA LYS A 211 -9.12 -6.86 -0.91
C LYS A 211 -8.29 -7.97 -0.27
N PHE A 212 -7.10 -8.23 -0.81
CA PHE A 212 -6.19 -9.21 -0.21
C PHE A 212 -5.58 -8.69 1.10
N LEU A 213 -5.35 -7.38 1.22
CA LEU A 213 -4.91 -6.78 2.48
C LEU A 213 -6.00 -6.84 3.55
N GLU A 214 -7.25 -6.53 3.20
CA GLU A 214 -8.39 -6.67 4.10
C GLU A 214 -8.54 -8.14 4.55
N PHE A 215 -8.38 -9.10 3.63
CA PHE A 215 -8.35 -10.52 3.96
C PHE A 215 -7.25 -10.86 4.97
N ILE A 216 -6.00 -10.44 4.72
CA ILE A 216 -4.89 -10.67 5.66
C ILE A 216 -5.17 -10.01 7.01
N GLN A 217 -5.67 -8.77 7.04
CA GLN A 217 -6.00 -8.03 8.26
C GLN A 217 -7.06 -8.76 9.09
N ASN A 218 -8.12 -9.27 8.44
CA ASN A 218 -9.15 -10.05 9.11
C ASN A 218 -8.57 -11.34 9.70
N ARG A 219 -7.71 -12.05 8.97
CA ARG A 219 -7.04 -13.26 9.46
C ARG A 219 -6.05 -12.97 10.59
N ALA A 220 -5.30 -11.88 10.51
CA ALA A 220 -4.40 -11.41 11.57
C ALA A 220 -5.18 -11.07 12.84
N SER A 221 -6.38 -10.50 12.71
CA SER A 221 -7.27 -10.21 13.84
C SER A 221 -7.81 -11.48 14.49
N VAL A 222 -8.17 -12.50 13.70
CA VAL A 222 -8.54 -13.83 14.23
C VAL A 222 -7.36 -14.45 14.98
N ALA A 223 -6.16 -14.41 14.42
CA ALA A 223 -4.95 -14.92 15.08
C ALA A 223 -4.68 -14.20 16.41
N SER A 224 -4.85 -12.87 16.44
CA SER A 224 -4.69 -12.03 17.63
C SER A 224 -5.71 -12.34 18.74
N LEU A 225 -6.90 -12.82 18.38
CA LEU A 225 -7.92 -13.24 19.34
C LEU A 225 -7.62 -14.66 19.85
N ALA A 226 -7.29 -15.58 18.96
CA ALA A 226 -6.92 -16.96 19.29
C ALA A 226 -5.57 -17.07 20.03
N SER A 227 -4.79 -15.99 20.10
CA SER A 227 -3.51 -15.96 20.80
C SER A 227 -3.63 -15.71 22.30
N HIS A 228 -4.80 -15.31 22.80
CA HIS A 228 -5.03 -15.18 24.24
C HIS A 228 -5.25 -16.56 24.86
N TYR A 229 -4.36 -16.93 25.77
CA TYR A 229 -4.57 -18.09 26.65
C TYR A 229 -3.72 -17.93 27.91
N PHE A 230 -4.07 -18.66 28.96
CA PHE A 230 -3.34 -18.71 30.21
C PHE A 230 -2.95 -20.16 30.49
N VAL A 231 -1.66 -20.43 30.62
CA VAL A 231 -1.15 -21.68 31.22
C VAL A 231 -0.48 -21.30 32.55
N PRO A 232 -0.79 -21.98 33.66
CA PRO A 232 -0.17 -21.69 34.94
C PRO A 232 1.31 -22.07 34.92
N THR A 233 2.15 -21.22 35.51
CA THR A 233 3.55 -21.57 35.79
C THR A 233 3.58 -22.48 37.01
N ILE A 234 4.09 -23.70 36.85
CA ILE A 234 4.20 -24.67 37.94
C ILE A 234 5.65 -24.69 38.43
N ASP A 235 5.84 -24.37 39.72
CA ASP A 235 7.16 -24.39 40.35
C ASP A 235 7.60 -25.83 40.68
N HIS A 236 8.91 -26.05 40.68
CA HIS A 236 9.55 -27.32 41.05
C HIS A 236 9.37 -27.69 42.53
N ALA A 237 8.93 -26.74 43.36
CA ALA A 237 8.62 -26.95 44.78
C ALA A 237 7.31 -27.72 45.01
N ASN A 238 6.39 -27.73 44.04
CA ASN A 238 5.11 -28.41 44.18
C ASN A 238 5.29 -29.93 44.13
N LYS A 239 4.54 -30.67 44.95
CA LYS A 239 4.48 -32.13 44.83
C LYS A 239 3.91 -32.49 43.45
N ASP A 240 4.38 -33.57 42.84
CA ASP A 240 3.95 -33.95 41.48
C ASP A 240 2.42 -34.11 41.35
N SER A 241 1.75 -34.62 42.39
CA SER A 241 0.28 -34.71 42.41
C SER A 241 -0.43 -33.34 42.48
N GLU A 242 0.20 -32.35 43.10
CA GLU A 242 -0.35 -30.98 43.24
C GLU A 242 -0.12 -30.17 41.95
N ALA A 243 1.05 -30.35 41.33
CA ALA A 243 1.37 -29.80 40.02
C ALA A 243 0.33 -30.20 38.95
N VAL A 244 0.00 -31.48 38.87
CA VAL A 244 -1.00 -31.99 37.91
C VAL A 244 -2.39 -31.43 38.20
N ALA A 245 -2.79 -31.35 39.48
CA ALA A 245 -4.09 -30.78 39.86
C ALA A 245 -4.19 -29.29 39.51
N ILE A 246 -3.13 -28.50 39.75
CA ILE A 246 -3.06 -27.08 39.38
C ILE A 246 -3.17 -26.94 37.85
N PHE A 247 -2.44 -27.75 37.10
CA PHE A 247 -2.47 -27.71 35.63
C PHE A 247 -3.88 -27.88 35.07
N PHE A 248 -4.58 -28.95 35.48
CA PHE A 248 -5.94 -29.23 35.03
C PHE A 248 -6.98 -28.24 35.56
N HIS A 249 -6.72 -27.58 36.69
CA HIS A 249 -7.62 -26.54 37.21
C HIS A 249 -7.65 -25.30 36.32
N PHE A 250 -6.51 -24.91 35.74
CA PHE A 250 -6.39 -23.70 34.93
C PHE A 250 -6.47 -23.92 33.43
N ILE A 251 -6.21 -25.14 32.95
CA ILE A 251 -6.26 -25.43 31.52
C ILE A 251 -7.65 -25.83 31.07
N ASN A 252 -8.14 -25.10 30.07
CA ASN A 252 -9.29 -25.47 29.29
C ASN A 252 -8.82 -26.13 27.97
N GLN A 253 -8.75 -27.45 27.95
CA GLN A 253 -8.27 -28.21 26.78
C GLN A 253 -9.12 -27.98 25.54
N GLU A 254 -10.44 -27.82 25.68
CA GLU A 254 -11.34 -27.54 24.55
C GLU A 254 -11.05 -26.18 23.90
N GLU A 255 -10.74 -25.17 24.73
CA GLU A 255 -10.40 -23.84 24.24
C GLU A 255 -9.04 -23.81 23.54
N ILE A 256 -8.04 -24.51 24.09
CA ILE A 256 -6.72 -24.64 23.45
C ILE A 256 -6.84 -25.38 22.12
N GLN A 257 -7.61 -26.47 22.07
CA GLN A 257 -7.89 -27.20 20.83
C GLN A 257 -8.59 -26.30 19.80
N ARG A 258 -9.62 -25.56 20.22
CA ARG A 258 -10.32 -24.61 19.34
C ARG A 258 -9.37 -23.54 18.81
N ASN A 259 -8.52 -22.96 19.64
CA ASN A 259 -7.56 -21.94 19.22
C ASN A 259 -6.51 -22.52 18.26
N LYS A 260 -6.04 -23.74 18.51
CA LYS A 260 -5.16 -24.48 17.60
C LYS A 260 -5.80 -24.66 16.22
N ASP A 261 -7.02 -25.20 16.18
CA ASP A 261 -7.77 -25.45 14.95
C ASP A 261 -8.05 -24.16 14.17
N LEU A 262 -8.19 -23.03 14.87
CA LEU A 262 -8.32 -21.71 14.26
C LEU A 262 -7.00 -21.19 13.68
N LEU A 263 -5.86 -21.43 14.33
CA LEU A 263 -4.56 -20.89 13.90
C LEU A 263 -3.94 -21.66 12.73
N GLU A 264 -4.13 -22.99 12.69
CA GLU A 264 -3.52 -23.87 11.70
C GLU A 264 -3.76 -23.44 10.23
N PRO A 265 -5.00 -23.18 9.77
CA PRO A 265 -5.23 -22.76 8.39
C PRO A 265 -4.74 -21.34 8.08
N LEU A 266 -4.57 -20.47 9.10
CA LEU A 266 -4.22 -19.06 8.87
C LEU A 266 -2.83 -18.88 8.28
N VAL A 267 -1.89 -19.79 8.60
CA VAL A 267 -0.52 -19.75 8.07
C VAL A 267 -0.54 -19.82 6.54
N GLU A 268 -1.26 -20.79 5.98
CA GLU A 268 -1.37 -20.96 4.53
C GLU A 268 -2.15 -19.81 3.89
N GLU A 269 -3.26 -19.40 4.49
CA GLU A 269 -4.11 -18.35 3.97
C GLU A 269 -3.40 -16.98 3.90
N ILE A 270 -2.75 -16.58 5.00
CA ILE A 270 -2.00 -15.32 5.09
C ILE A 270 -0.82 -15.35 4.13
N SER A 271 -0.02 -16.44 4.14
CA SER A 271 1.16 -16.56 3.28
C SER A 271 0.79 -16.54 1.80
N SER A 272 -0.33 -17.19 1.43
CA SER A 272 -0.85 -17.22 0.07
C SER A 272 -1.32 -15.84 -0.41
N ALA A 273 -2.12 -15.16 0.41
CA ALA A 273 -2.58 -13.81 0.11
C ALA A 273 -1.40 -12.82 0.01
N HIS A 274 -0.42 -12.94 0.89
CA HIS A 274 0.79 -12.13 0.85
C HIS A 274 1.63 -12.39 -0.41
N GLY A 275 1.82 -13.66 -0.79
CA GLY A 275 2.50 -14.03 -2.03
C GLY A 275 1.84 -13.42 -3.27
N TYR A 276 0.50 -13.37 -3.30
CA TYR A 276 -0.24 -12.69 -4.36
C TYR A 276 0.03 -11.17 -4.38
N ILE A 277 -0.07 -10.50 -3.23
CA ILE A 277 0.19 -9.05 -3.11
C ILE A 277 1.61 -8.74 -3.59
N ARG A 278 2.61 -9.48 -3.12
CA ARG A 278 4.00 -9.34 -3.55
C ARG A 278 4.15 -9.51 -5.05
N GLY A 279 3.49 -10.52 -5.64
CA GLY A 279 3.44 -10.70 -7.09
C GLY A 279 2.88 -9.49 -7.83
N MET A 280 1.82 -8.86 -7.31
CA MET A 280 1.23 -7.66 -7.89
C MET A 280 2.12 -6.42 -7.78
N PHE A 281 2.89 -6.29 -6.70
CA PHE A 281 3.89 -5.24 -6.58
C PHE A 281 5.03 -5.42 -7.59
N LEU A 282 5.56 -6.64 -7.69
CA LEU A 282 6.67 -6.99 -8.59
C LEU A 282 6.28 -7.11 -10.07
N SER A 283 4.99 -7.24 -10.41
CA SER A 283 4.50 -7.31 -11.80
C SER A 283 4.80 -6.07 -12.64
N THR A 284 5.15 -4.95 -12.00
CA THR A 284 5.61 -3.75 -12.72
C THR A 284 7.02 -3.90 -13.28
N ILE A 285 7.82 -4.83 -12.72
CA ILE A 285 9.19 -5.14 -13.14
C ILE A 285 9.17 -6.29 -14.15
N PHE A 286 8.41 -7.34 -13.83
CA PHE A 286 8.22 -8.49 -14.71
C PHE A 286 6.95 -8.27 -15.52
N LYS A 287 7.07 -7.91 -16.81
CA LYS A 287 5.92 -7.84 -17.73
C LYS A 287 5.04 -9.07 -17.53
N SER A 288 3.88 -8.89 -16.90
CA SER A 288 3.05 -10.02 -16.53
C SER A 288 2.54 -10.68 -17.81
N ASN A 289 2.96 -11.92 -18.03
CA ASN A 289 2.34 -12.71 -19.08
C ASN A 289 0.98 -13.19 -18.53
N LEU A 290 -0.10 -12.81 -19.22
CA LEU A 290 -1.47 -13.22 -18.88
C LEU A 290 -1.58 -14.74 -18.67
N ARG A 291 -0.74 -15.52 -19.36
CA ARG A 291 -0.64 -16.98 -19.21
C ARG A 291 -0.11 -17.40 -17.85
N THR A 292 0.90 -16.72 -17.30
CA THR A 292 1.42 -16.99 -15.95
C THR A 292 0.42 -16.59 -14.89
N LEU A 293 -0.22 -15.43 -15.04
CA LEU A 293 -1.30 -14.97 -14.14
C LEU A 293 -2.45 -15.98 -14.12
N TRP A 294 -2.90 -16.46 -15.29
CA TRP A 294 -3.94 -17.47 -15.42
C TRP A 294 -3.55 -18.82 -14.80
N SER A 295 -2.29 -19.25 -14.98
CA SER A 295 -1.79 -20.50 -14.37
C SER A 295 -1.72 -20.42 -12.85
N PHE A 296 -1.38 -19.25 -12.29
CA PHE A 296 -1.39 -18.96 -10.86
C PHE A 296 -2.83 -19.04 -10.32
N ILE A 297 -3.75 -18.32 -10.96
CA ILE A 297 -5.17 -18.31 -10.59
C ILE A 297 -5.78 -19.72 -10.63
N ARG A 298 -5.45 -20.52 -11.66
CA ARG A 298 -5.95 -21.90 -11.79
C ARG A 298 -5.41 -22.84 -10.70
N ARG A 299 -4.16 -22.64 -10.25
CA ARG A 299 -3.57 -23.41 -9.14
C ARG A 299 -4.19 -23.01 -7.79
N TYR A 300 -4.42 -21.72 -7.56
CA TYR A 300 -5.02 -21.21 -6.32
C TYR A 300 -6.53 -21.46 -6.19
N LYS A 301 -7.22 -21.75 -7.30
CA LYS A 301 -8.62 -22.19 -7.30
C LYS A 301 -8.87 -23.48 -6.49
N LYS A 302 -7.82 -24.26 -6.20
CA LYS A 302 -7.88 -25.45 -5.35
C LYS A 302 -7.66 -25.15 -3.85
N ILE A 303 -7.12 -23.99 -3.49
CA ILE A 303 -6.57 -23.71 -2.15
C ILE A 303 -7.56 -22.89 -1.29
N SER A 304 -8.43 -22.06 -1.86
CA SER A 304 -9.44 -21.36 -1.05
C SER A 304 -10.68 -20.89 -1.83
N PRO A 305 -11.90 -21.03 -1.25
CA PRO A 305 -13.15 -20.53 -1.83
C PRO A 305 -13.18 -19.01 -2.00
N PHE A 306 -12.35 -18.25 -1.27
CA PHE A 306 -12.19 -16.81 -1.45
C PHE A 306 -11.70 -16.43 -2.86
N PHE A 307 -10.75 -17.21 -3.41
CA PHE A 307 -10.23 -16.97 -4.76
C PHE A 307 -11.31 -17.22 -5.83
N ILE A 308 -12.24 -18.15 -5.60
CA ILE A 308 -13.32 -18.46 -6.55
C ILE A 308 -14.27 -17.25 -6.69
N GLY A 309 -14.69 -16.65 -5.58
CA GLY A 309 -15.58 -15.48 -5.59
C GLY A 309 -14.95 -14.21 -6.19
N LEU A 310 -13.63 -14.04 -6.04
CA LEU A 310 -12.91 -12.91 -6.63
C LEU A 310 -12.82 -13.03 -8.17
N ILE A 311 -12.59 -14.24 -8.68
CA ILE A 311 -12.48 -14.52 -10.12
C ILE A 311 -13.83 -14.30 -10.83
N GLU A 312 -14.94 -14.68 -10.22
CA GLU A 312 -16.28 -14.47 -10.80
C GLU A 312 -16.65 -12.99 -10.89
N LYS A 313 -16.18 -12.16 -9.96
CA LYS A 313 -16.37 -10.70 -10.04
C LYS A 313 -15.47 -10.06 -11.09
N VAL A 314 -14.22 -10.49 -11.23
CA VAL A 314 -13.30 -9.96 -12.26
C VAL A 314 -13.72 -10.38 -13.66
N LYS A 315 -14.34 -11.56 -13.85
CA LYS A 315 -14.91 -11.97 -15.15
C LYS A 315 -16.16 -11.20 -15.58
N LYS A 316 -16.82 -10.49 -14.66
CA LYS A 316 -18.04 -9.72 -14.92
C LYS A 316 -17.77 -8.22 -15.17
N GLN A 317 -16.50 -7.78 -15.10
CA GLN A 317 -16.04 -6.44 -15.47
C GLN A 317 -15.18 -6.52 -16.72
#